data_AF-A0A7Y9KJW8-F1
#
_entry.id   AF-A0A7Y9KJW8-F1
#
_cell.length_a   1.000
_cell.length_b   1.000
_cell.length_c   1.000
_cell.angle_alpha   90.00
_cell.angle_beta   90.00
_cell.angle_gamma   90.00
#
_symmetry.space_group_name_H-M   'P 1'
#
loop_
_entity.id
_entity.type
_entity.pdbx_description
1 polymer ?
#
loop_
_entity_poly.entity_id
_entity_poly.type
_entity_poly.pdbx_seq_one_letter_code
_entity_poly.pdbx_strand_id
1 'polypeptide(L)'
;MVLTRYGGVAGLLILIGTLVGAALFLLMHVVMPPDRGEEGVALTVFMAIFGGAIGAGTAFVAALAFLLSMLAWTRGGHRSVGSRAVIGGSGAAAGAALVWVCVGIAWNSPYARHVWGAIAGFCALLAAIVAVPATARAARRADSVTPATV
;
A
#
# COMPACT_ATOMS: atom_id res chain seq x y z
N MET A 1 14.09 -6.33 15.29
CA MET A 1 13.50 -7.66 15.04
C MET A 1 12.29 -7.62 14.09
N VAL A 2 11.38 -6.64 14.19
CA VAL A 2 10.24 -6.50 13.23
C VAL A 2 10.73 -6.17 11.82
N LEU A 3 11.60 -5.16 11.67
CA LEU A 3 12.12 -4.76 10.36
C LEU A 3 12.89 -5.88 9.64
N THR A 4 13.67 -6.69 10.37
CA THR A 4 14.39 -7.83 9.79
C THR A 4 13.47 -8.98 9.37
N ARG A 5 12.32 -9.16 10.02
CA ARG A 5 11.35 -10.22 9.69
C ARG A 5 10.33 -9.79 8.63
N TYR A 6 9.97 -8.51 8.60
CA TYR A 6 8.86 -7.99 7.79
C TYR A 6 9.26 -6.90 6.79
N GLY A 7 10.54 -6.51 6.73
CA GLY A 7 11.04 -5.51 5.78
C GLY A 7 10.77 -5.89 4.33
N GLY A 8 10.80 -7.18 3.99
CA GLY A 8 10.41 -7.65 2.66
C GLY A 8 8.94 -7.39 2.31
N VAL A 9 8.03 -7.38 3.30
CA VAL A 9 6.61 -7.02 3.08
C VAL A 9 6.46 -5.53 2.81
N ALA A 10 7.17 -4.69 3.58
CA ALA A 10 7.19 -3.24 3.37
C ALA A 10 7.77 -2.89 1.99
N GLY A 11 8.88 -3.52 1.59
CA GLY A 11 9.46 -3.34 0.26
C GLY A 11 8.52 -3.78 -0.87
N LEU A 12 7.81 -4.91 -0.69
CA LEU A 12 6.82 -5.38 -1.65
C LEU A 12 5.64 -4.41 -1.79
N LEU A 13 5.15 -3.85 -0.68
CA LEU A 13 4.10 -2.84 -0.71
C LEU A 13 4.52 -1.62 -1.53
N ILE A 14 5.73 -1.10 -1.29
CA ILE A 14 6.27 0.06 -2.03
C ILE A 14 6.40 -0.26 -3.53
N LEU A 15 6.97 -1.43 -3.86
CA LEU A 15 7.12 -1.85 -5.25
C LEU A 15 5.77 -1.95 -5.96
N ILE A 16 4.81 -2.67 -5.38
CA ILE A 16 3.49 -2.85 -5.99
C ILE A 16 2.75 -1.51 -6.08
N GLY A 17 2.80 -0.68 -5.04
CA GLY A 17 2.18 0.65 -5.08
C GLY A 17 2.74 1.52 -6.20
N THR A 18 4.06 1.53 -6.37
CA THR A 18 4.73 2.23 -7.47
C THR A 18 4.25 1.74 -8.83
N LEU A 19 4.24 0.42 -9.05
CA LEU A 19 3.82 -0.18 -10.32
C LEU A 19 2.33 0.06 -10.61
N VAL A 20 1.47 -0.08 -9.62
CA VAL A 20 0.02 0.18 -9.75
C VAL A 20 -0.23 1.66 -10.04
N GLY A 21 0.45 2.57 -9.34
CA GLY A 21 0.32 4.00 -9.58
C GLY A 21 0.73 4.39 -11.00
N ALA A 22 1.88 3.87 -11.47
CA ALA A 22 2.33 4.08 -12.85
C ALA A 22 1.31 3.52 -13.87
N ALA A 23 0.82 2.30 -13.65
CA ALA A 23 -0.14 1.65 -14.53
C ALA A 23 -1.48 2.39 -14.59
N LEU A 24 -2.00 2.89 -13.46
CA LEU A 24 -3.27 3.62 -13.42
C LEU A 24 -3.19 4.95 -14.20
N PHE A 25 -2.10 5.69 -14.06
CA PHE A 25 -1.92 6.94 -14.80
C PHE A 25 -1.67 6.71 -16.28
N LEU A 26 -0.96 5.64 -16.65
CA LEU A 26 -0.86 5.20 -18.03
C LEU A 26 -2.22 4.79 -18.60
N LEU A 27 -3.06 4.09 -17.82
CA LEU A 27 -4.41 3.73 -18.24
C LEU A 27 -5.29 4.96 -18.47
N MET A 28 -5.16 6.01 -17.64
CA MET A 28 -5.88 7.26 -17.87
C MET A 28 -5.57 7.88 -19.23
N HIS A 29 -4.32 7.80 -19.69
CA HIS A 29 -3.92 8.27 -21.02
C HIS A 29 -4.56 7.48 -22.17
N VAL A 30 -4.89 6.21 -21.95
CA VAL A 30 -5.62 5.38 -22.94
C VAL A 30 -7.12 5.69 -22.94
N VAL A 31 -7.69 5.92 -21.75
CA VAL A 31 -9.14 6.16 -21.57
C VAL A 31 -9.54 7.60 -21.93
N MET A 32 -8.66 8.56 -21.65
CA MET A 32 -8.80 9.96 -22.02
C MET A 32 -7.59 10.33 -22.87
N PRO A 33 -7.63 10.02 -24.18
CA PRO A 33 -6.56 10.39 -25.08
C PRO A 33 -6.36 11.90 -25.03
N PRO A 34 -5.12 12.38 -24.97
CA PRO A 34 -4.86 13.81 -25.00
C PRO A 34 -5.40 14.42 -26.29
N ASP A 35 -5.82 15.68 -26.23
CA ASP A 35 -6.21 16.42 -27.42
C ASP A 35 -5.02 16.58 -28.39
N ARG A 36 -5.32 16.68 -29.69
CA ARG A 36 -4.34 16.65 -30.78
C ARG A 36 -3.18 17.65 -30.55
N GLY A 37 -1.99 17.12 -30.31
CA GLY A 37 -0.74 17.89 -30.16
C GLY A 37 0.12 17.48 -28.96
N GLU A 38 -0.44 16.74 -28.00
CA GLU A 38 0.26 16.32 -26.78
C GLU A 38 0.67 14.84 -26.75
N GLU A 39 0.50 14.11 -27.87
CA GLU A 39 0.83 12.68 -28.05
C GLU A 39 2.36 12.38 -28.11
N GLY A 40 3.13 13.03 -27.24
CA GLY A 40 4.57 12.80 -27.13
C GLY A 40 4.89 11.65 -26.20
N VAL A 41 5.88 10.83 -26.56
CA VAL A 41 6.53 9.85 -25.65
C VAL A 41 6.90 10.49 -24.31
N ALA A 42 7.28 11.78 -24.32
CA ALA A 42 7.56 12.55 -23.12
C ALA A 42 6.36 12.69 -22.17
N LEU A 43 5.14 12.91 -22.67
CA LEU A 43 3.95 13.00 -21.85
C LEU A 43 3.61 11.63 -21.24
N THR A 44 3.70 10.56 -22.02
CA THR A 44 3.47 9.19 -21.54
C THR A 44 4.46 8.81 -20.43
N VAL A 45 5.74 9.13 -20.63
CA VAL A 45 6.80 8.89 -19.63
C VAL A 45 6.56 9.73 -18.37
N PHE A 46 6.20 11.01 -18.52
CA PHE A 46 5.87 11.88 -17.40
C PHE A 46 4.70 11.33 -16.57
N MET A 47 3.62 10.89 -17.21
CA MET A 47 2.45 10.32 -16.53
C MET A 47 2.78 9.03 -15.79
N ALA A 48 3.61 8.15 -16.37
CA ALA A 48 4.08 6.95 -15.70
C ALA A 48 4.91 7.28 -14.46
N ILE A 49 5.83 8.25 -14.55
CA ILE A 49 6.66 8.69 -13.43
C ILE A 49 5.79 9.33 -12.34
N PHE A 50 4.87 10.21 -12.72
CA PHE A 50 4.00 10.92 -11.80
C PHE A 50 3.05 9.95 -11.06
N GLY A 51 2.39 9.06 -11.80
CA GLY A 51 1.58 8.00 -11.21
C GLY A 51 2.39 7.07 -10.32
N GLY A 52 3.59 6.70 -10.75
CA GLY A 52 4.51 5.88 -9.96
C GLY A 52 4.90 6.55 -8.65
N ALA A 53 5.19 7.85 -8.66
CA ALA A 53 5.53 8.63 -7.47
C ALA A 53 4.35 8.73 -6.49
N ILE A 54 3.13 8.98 -6.98
CA ILE A 54 1.91 8.97 -6.15
C ILE A 54 1.71 7.59 -5.52
N GLY A 55 1.80 6.53 -6.34
CA GLY A 55 1.67 5.16 -5.88
C GLY A 55 2.72 4.77 -4.82
N ALA A 56 3.97 5.19 -5.02
CA ALA A 56 5.05 5.00 -4.06
C ALA A 56 4.78 5.74 -2.74
N GLY A 57 4.31 6.99 -2.80
CA GLY A 57 3.93 7.77 -1.63
C GLY A 57 2.81 7.13 -0.82
N THR A 58 1.73 6.70 -1.48
CA THR A 58 0.63 5.96 -0.83
C THR A 58 1.14 4.68 -0.17
N ALA A 59 1.96 3.90 -0.88
CA ALA A 59 2.49 2.65 -0.37
C ALA A 59 3.53 2.84 0.74
N PHE A 60 4.25 3.96 0.76
CA PHE A 60 5.15 4.31 1.86
C PHE A 60 4.37 4.51 3.16
N VAL A 61 3.27 5.28 3.12
CA VAL A 61 2.41 5.47 4.30
C VAL A 61 1.76 4.15 4.73
N ALA A 62 1.34 3.32 3.77
CA ALA A 62 0.83 1.97 4.04
C ALA A 62 1.89 1.09 4.73
N ALA A 63 3.12 1.10 4.22
CA ALA A 63 4.24 0.32 4.77
C ALA A 63 4.62 0.81 6.18
N LEU A 64 4.59 2.13 6.42
CA LEU A 64 4.84 2.70 7.74
C LEU A 64 3.76 2.27 8.74
N ALA A 65 2.48 2.42 8.37
CA ALA A 65 1.35 2.00 9.20
C ALA A 65 1.41 0.49 9.50
N PHE A 66 1.71 -0.33 8.49
CA PHE A 66 1.99 -1.77 8.65
C PHE A 66 3.07 -2.04 9.71
N LEU A 67 4.24 -1.39 9.59
CA LEU A 67 5.36 -1.60 10.52
C LEU A 67 5.00 -1.15 11.94
N LEU A 68 4.29 -0.04 12.09
CA LEU A 68 3.83 0.47 13.39
C LEU A 68 2.80 -0.48 14.02
N SER A 69 1.83 -0.97 13.25
CA SER A 69 0.85 -1.97 13.71
C SER A 69 1.54 -3.26 14.17
N MET A 70 2.51 -3.75 13.40
CA MET A 70 3.29 -4.92 13.77
C MET A 70 4.14 -4.67 15.01
N LEU A 71 4.78 -3.50 15.13
CA LEU A 71 5.56 -3.13 16.31
C LEU A 71 4.69 -3.09 17.57
N ALA A 72 3.53 -2.43 17.50
CA ALA A 72 2.57 -2.38 18.59
C ALA A 72 2.10 -3.78 18.99
N TRP A 73 1.76 -4.62 18.01
CA TRP A 73 1.27 -5.96 18.26
C TRP A 73 2.33 -6.91 18.83
N THR A 74 3.61 -6.79 18.41
CA THR A 74 4.68 -7.63 18.96
C THR A 74 4.94 -7.44 20.45
N ARG A 75 4.39 -6.38 21.07
CA ARG A 75 4.38 -6.19 22.52
C ARG A 75 3.30 -7.00 23.24
N GLY A 76 2.32 -7.54 22.52
CA GLY A 76 1.21 -8.33 23.05
C GLY A 76 1.47 -9.84 23.10
N GLY A 77 0.69 -10.55 23.92
CA GLY A 77 0.87 -11.99 24.19
C GLY A 77 0.36 -12.95 23.11
N HIS A 78 -0.46 -12.50 22.15
CA HIS A 78 -0.96 -13.35 21.06
C HIS A 78 0.13 -13.56 20.00
N ARG A 79 0.35 -14.80 19.54
CA ARG A 79 1.49 -15.14 18.67
C ARG A 79 1.15 -15.82 17.34
N SER A 80 -0.13 -15.98 17.01
CA SER A 80 -0.52 -16.74 15.81
C SER A 80 -0.17 -16.04 14.50
N VAL A 81 0.15 -16.82 13.46
CA VAL A 81 0.38 -16.34 12.09
C VAL A 81 -0.81 -15.56 11.54
N GLY A 82 -2.04 -16.05 11.80
CA GLY A 82 -3.27 -15.38 11.36
C GLY A 82 -3.44 -14.01 11.98
N SER A 83 -3.18 -13.86 13.28
CA SER A 83 -3.27 -12.58 13.97
C SER A 83 -2.27 -11.55 13.41
N ARG A 84 -1.02 -11.98 13.17
CA ARG A 84 0.01 -11.14 12.52
C ARG A 84 -0.43 -10.67 11.13
N ALA A 85 -0.99 -11.58 10.34
CA ALA A 85 -1.44 -11.27 8.99
C ALA A 85 -2.59 -10.27 8.98
N VAL A 86 -3.56 -10.43 9.88
CA VAL A 86 -4.70 -9.50 10.02
C VAL A 86 -4.23 -8.12 10.47
N ILE A 87 -3.38 -8.03 11.50
CA ILE A 87 -2.88 -6.75 12.01
C ILE A 87 -1.99 -6.04 11.00
N GLY A 88 -1.11 -6.78 10.32
CA GLY A 88 -0.31 -6.23 9.24
C GLY A 88 -1.19 -5.73 8.09
N GLY A 89 -2.16 -6.55 7.67
CA GLY A 89 -3.11 -6.21 6.62
C GLY A 89 -3.94 -4.97 6.93
N SER A 90 -4.53 -4.90 8.13
CA SER A 90 -5.36 -3.78 8.54
C SER A 90 -4.55 -2.50 8.73
N GLY A 91 -3.32 -2.60 9.27
CA GLY A 91 -2.38 -1.48 9.35
C GLY A 91 -2.02 -0.93 7.98
N ALA A 92 -1.64 -1.80 7.03
CA ALA A 92 -1.34 -1.40 5.66
C ALA A 92 -2.56 -0.74 4.97
N ALA A 93 -3.74 -1.35 5.11
CA ALA A 93 -4.99 -0.85 4.57
C ALA A 93 -5.34 0.54 5.12
N ALA A 94 -5.24 0.72 6.44
CA ALA A 94 -5.51 2.00 7.09
C ALA A 94 -4.53 3.08 6.63
N GLY A 95 -3.23 2.76 6.53
CA GLY A 95 -2.23 3.71 6.03
C GLY A 95 -2.49 4.13 4.58
N ALA A 96 -2.81 3.19 3.71
CA ALA A 96 -3.17 3.48 2.31
C ALA A 96 -4.46 4.33 2.21
N ALA A 97 -5.50 3.99 2.99
CA ALA A 97 -6.75 4.74 3.02
C ALA A 97 -6.55 6.17 3.50
N LEU A 98 -5.76 6.35 4.56
CA LEU A 98 -5.55 7.63 5.24
C LEU A 98 -5.06 8.71 4.29
N VAL A 99 -4.12 8.39 3.39
CA VAL A 99 -3.59 9.32 2.40
C VAL A 99 -4.72 9.95 1.58
N TRP A 100 -5.62 9.13 1.07
CA TRP A 100 -6.70 9.57 0.18
C TRP A 100 -7.87 10.19 0.93
N VAL A 101 -8.16 9.74 2.15
CA VAL A 101 -9.11 10.42 3.03
C VAL A 101 -8.64 11.84 3.33
N CYS A 102 -7.36 12.03 3.65
CA CYS A 102 -6.78 13.36 3.87
C CYS A 102 -6.87 14.25 2.62
N VAL A 103 -6.59 13.70 1.43
CA VAL A 103 -6.79 14.42 0.15
C VAL A 103 -8.25 14.84 -0.02
N GLY A 104 -9.19 13.94 0.22
CA GLY A 104 -10.62 14.23 0.11
C GLY A 104 -11.13 15.29 1.08
N ILE A 105 -10.59 15.32 2.31
CA ILE A 105 -10.88 16.36 3.30
C ILE A 105 -10.28 17.69 2.85
N ALA A 106 -9.04 17.71 2.37
CA ALA A 106 -8.34 18.93 1.97
C ALA A 106 -9.03 19.66 0.81
N TRP A 107 -9.68 18.94 -0.11
CA TRP A 107 -10.39 19.52 -1.25
C TRP A 107 -11.74 20.17 -0.87
N ASN A 108 -12.21 19.98 0.36
CA ASN A 108 -13.41 20.62 0.94
C ASN A 108 -14.65 20.65 0.02
N SER A 109 -14.92 19.56 -0.70
CA SER A 109 -16.10 19.40 -1.57
C SER A 109 -16.85 18.10 -1.26
N PRO A 110 -18.20 18.11 -1.14
CA PRO A 110 -19.00 16.90 -0.97
C PRO A 110 -18.76 15.85 -2.07
N TYR A 111 -18.66 16.29 -3.33
CA TYR A 111 -18.36 15.40 -4.46
C TYR A 111 -16.97 14.80 -4.35
N ALA A 112 -15.97 15.61 -3.98
CA ALA A 112 -14.60 15.15 -3.79
C ALA A 112 -14.52 14.07 -2.70
N ARG A 113 -15.28 14.19 -1.59
CA ARG A 113 -15.30 13.18 -0.53
C ARG A 113 -15.73 11.79 -1.01
N HIS A 114 -16.69 11.70 -1.95
CA HIS A 114 -17.12 10.42 -2.50
C HIS A 114 -16.07 9.80 -3.42
N VAL A 115 -15.50 10.59 -4.34
CA VAL A 115 -14.47 10.13 -5.28
C VAL A 115 -13.22 9.67 -4.52
N TRP A 116 -12.71 10.51 -3.61
CA TRP A 116 -11.52 10.19 -2.83
C TRP A 116 -11.78 9.08 -1.80
N GLY A 117 -13.01 8.97 -1.29
CA GLY A 117 -13.42 7.84 -0.45
C GLY A 117 -13.39 6.50 -1.19
N ALA A 118 -13.85 6.48 -2.45
CA ALA A 118 -13.76 5.27 -3.29
C ALA A 118 -12.30 4.90 -3.59
N ILE A 119 -11.45 5.89 -3.92
CA ILE A 119 -10.01 5.69 -4.13
C ILE A 119 -9.35 5.18 -2.85
N ALA A 120 -9.69 5.75 -1.69
CA ALA A 120 -9.20 5.30 -0.39
C ALA A 120 -9.54 3.84 -0.14
N GLY A 121 -10.80 3.43 -0.39
CA GLY A 121 -11.24 2.05 -0.25
C GLY A 121 -10.49 1.10 -1.19
N PHE A 122 -10.31 1.49 -2.46
CA PHE A 122 -9.56 0.70 -3.43
C PHE A 122 -8.09 0.50 -3.01
N CYS A 123 -7.40 1.57 -2.63
CA CYS A 123 -6.02 1.49 -2.16
C CYS A 123 -5.88 0.68 -0.87
N ALA A 124 -6.84 0.81 0.06
CA ALA A 124 -6.89 0.02 1.29
C ALA A 124 -7.01 -1.48 0.99
N LEU A 125 -7.91 -1.83 0.06
CA LEU A 125 -8.13 -3.21 -0.36
C LEU A 125 -6.88 -3.80 -1.01
N LEU A 126 -6.25 -3.08 -1.95
CA LEU A 126 -5.01 -3.51 -2.58
C LEU A 126 -3.89 -3.73 -1.56
N ALA A 127 -3.71 -2.79 -0.63
CA ALA A 127 -2.72 -2.91 0.43
C ALA A 127 -2.99 -4.15 1.31
N ALA A 128 -4.24 -4.44 1.66
CA ALA A 128 -4.60 -5.64 2.42
C ALA A 128 -4.33 -6.93 1.62
N ILE A 129 -4.73 -6.99 0.35
CA ILE A 129 -4.54 -8.16 -0.53
C ILE A 129 -3.05 -8.50 -0.67
N VAL A 130 -2.17 -7.50 -0.68
CA VAL A 130 -0.71 -7.70 -0.71
C VAL A 130 -0.18 -8.07 0.67
N ALA A 131 -0.48 -7.26 1.68
CA ALA A 131 0.14 -7.35 3.00
C ALA A 131 -0.26 -8.62 3.75
N VAL A 132 -1.52 -9.04 3.70
CA VAL A 132 -2.02 -10.22 4.45
C VAL A 132 -1.26 -11.51 4.07
N PRO A 133 -1.24 -11.95 2.79
CA PRO A 133 -0.53 -13.18 2.43
C PRO A 133 0.99 -13.05 2.58
N ALA A 134 1.57 -11.87 2.27
CA ALA A 134 3.00 -11.65 2.43
C ALA A 134 3.43 -11.72 3.91
N THR A 135 2.63 -11.14 4.81
CA THR A 135 2.86 -11.20 6.26
C THR A 135 2.68 -12.62 6.80
N ALA A 136 1.66 -13.35 6.33
CA ALA A 136 1.48 -14.75 6.71
C ALA A 136 2.68 -15.61 6.30
N ARG A 137 3.21 -15.42 5.08
CA ARG A 137 4.43 -16.10 4.60
C ARG A 137 5.65 -15.72 5.44
N ALA A 138 5.85 -14.42 5.71
CA ALA A 138 6.96 -13.94 6.52
C ALA A 138 6.91 -14.47 7.96
N ALA A 139 5.71 -14.52 8.56
CA ALA A 139 5.51 -15.07 9.90
C ALA A 139 5.83 -16.56 9.95
N ARG A 140 5.36 -17.37 8.99
CA ARG A 140 5.69 -18.80 8.92
C ARG A 140 7.19 -19.05 8.82
N ARG A 141 7.91 -18.26 8.02
CA ARG A 141 9.38 -18.34 7.90
C ARG A 141 10.08 -17.96 9.21
N ALA A 142 9.59 -16.95 9.91
CA ALA A 142 10.16 -16.56 11.20
C ALA A 142 9.95 -17.63 12.28
N ASP A 143 8.79 -18.27 12.28
CA ASP A 143 8.46 -19.34 13.23
C ASP A 143 9.23 -20.63 12.91
N SER A 144 9.50 -20.96 11.63
CA SER A 144 10.28 -22.16 11.25
C SER A 144 11.78 -22.08 11.58
N VAL A 145 12.33 -20.88 11.69
CA VAL A 145 13.77 -20.65 11.98
C VAL A 145 14.05 -20.64 13.48
N THR A 146 13.03 -20.57 14.34
CA THR A 146 13.20 -20.62 15.80
C THR A 146 13.00 -22.07 16.25
N PRO A 147 14.07 -22.85 16.57
CA PRO A 147 13.89 -24.19 17.09
C PRO A 147 13.21 -24.11 18.46
N ALA A 148 12.38 -25.09 18.78
CA ALA A 148 11.88 -25.26 20.13
C ALA A 148 13.08 -25.46 21.07
N THR A 149 13.47 -24.41 21.79
CA THR A 149 14.30 -24.56 22.99
C THR A 149 13.43 -25.26 24.01
N VAL A 150 13.64 -26.57 24.12
CA VAL A 150 13.19 -27.42 25.23
C VAL A 150 13.75 -26.89 26.54
#